data_AF-A0A3S9FKP6-F1
#
_entry.id   AF-A0A3S9FKP6-F1
#
_cell.length_a   1.000
_cell.length_b   1.000
_cell.length_c   1.000
_cell.angle_alpha   90.00
_cell.angle_beta   90.00
_cell.angle_gamma   90.00
#
_symmetry.space_group_name_H-M   'P 1'
#
loop_
_entity.id
_entity.type
_entity.pdbx_description
1 polymer ?
#
loop_
_entity_poly.entity_id
_entity_poly.type
_entity_poly.pdbx_seq_one_letter_code
_entity_poly.pdbx_strand_id
1 'polypeptide(L)'
;MIVAVIDIGKTNAKVALVDLAAMQEVALRRTANAVATDGPYPHHDIEWLWTFILDSLAELNRERAIDAVSITTHGATAVLVDAEGGLALPVLDYEFSGPDDFAEDYDLIRPPFVETGTPRLPAGLNIGAQLFWQQRRFPEEFARATAIGMYPQYWALRLTGVAANEVTSLGCHTDLWNPWKSDYSTLVDKMGWRRLMAPVRPAKERLGPILPAIARRTGLDPQTPVFCGLHDSNASLLPHLLVDLPPFSVVSTGTWVVSMAVGGKMVELDPARDTLVNVNALGDPVRSARFMGGREFSLLTEDRPQHWTEDDVAVVLAQKASLLPSTQQGSGPFPHRAAQWRDAEDLSPGQRFAAISFYLALMTATCLDLIGGDGPTTVEGPFAQNRLFIRMLAAATGRAVVASETSTGTSIGAALLASDGAAVMSKCQRTEPPAERVWGDYARAWRQAVAA
;
A
#
# COMPACT_ATOMS: atom_id res chain seq x y z
N MET A 1 -18.07 -6.66 18.77
CA MET A 1 -17.61 -5.26 18.72
C MET A 1 -17.77 -4.77 17.29
N ILE A 2 -18.41 -3.62 17.11
CA ILE A 2 -18.65 -2.96 15.83
C ILE A 2 -17.71 -1.77 15.71
N VAL A 3 -16.79 -1.85 14.76
CA VAL A 3 -15.81 -0.80 14.52
C VAL A 3 -16.20 -0.07 13.24
N ALA A 4 -16.34 1.24 13.32
CA ALA A 4 -16.43 2.08 12.14
C ALA A 4 -15.02 2.36 11.62
N VAL A 5 -14.79 2.04 10.36
CA VAL A 5 -13.50 2.22 9.71
C VAL A 5 -13.64 3.30 8.66
N ILE A 6 -12.91 4.39 8.86
CA ILE A 6 -12.74 5.46 7.88
C ILE A 6 -11.59 5.03 6.98
N ASP A 7 -11.89 4.67 5.73
CA ASP A 7 -10.92 4.21 4.73
C ASP A 7 -10.89 5.20 3.56
N ILE A 8 -9.86 6.06 3.54
CA ILE A 8 -9.68 7.09 2.51
C ILE A 8 -8.61 6.62 1.53
N GLY A 9 -9.02 5.96 0.44
CA GLY A 9 -8.17 5.62 -0.69
C GLY A 9 -7.97 6.81 -1.64
N LYS A 10 -6.99 6.72 -2.56
CA LYS A 10 -6.65 7.83 -3.47
C LYS A 10 -7.82 8.32 -4.31
N THR A 11 -8.63 7.39 -4.83
CA THR A 11 -9.73 7.70 -5.78
C THR A 11 -11.11 7.55 -5.15
N ASN A 12 -11.21 6.81 -4.04
CA ASN A 12 -12.47 6.50 -3.37
C ASN A 12 -12.28 6.57 -1.86
N ALA A 13 -13.25 7.15 -1.18
CA ALA A 13 -13.33 7.15 0.28
C ALA A 13 -14.55 6.33 0.72
N LYS A 14 -14.44 5.64 1.85
CA LYS A 14 -15.54 4.90 2.45
C LYS A 14 -15.52 4.96 3.97
N VAL A 15 -16.69 4.81 4.57
CA VAL A 15 -16.85 4.50 5.99
C VAL A 15 -17.57 3.16 6.08
N ALA A 16 -16.93 2.17 6.69
CA ALA A 16 -17.43 0.80 6.78
C ALA A 16 -17.66 0.39 8.23
N LEU A 17 -18.74 -0.35 8.51
CA LEU A 17 -18.91 -1.04 9.78
C LEU A 17 -18.34 -2.45 9.66
N VAL A 18 -17.41 -2.78 10.55
CA VAL A 18 -16.84 -4.11 10.66
C VAL A 18 -17.33 -4.75 11.95
N ASP A 19 -17.95 -5.91 11.81
CA ASP A 19 -18.24 -6.79 12.94
C ASP A 19 -17.02 -7.68 13.20
N LEU A 20 -16.25 -7.35 14.24
CA LEU A 20 -15.04 -8.08 14.58
C LEU A 20 -15.31 -9.51 15.07
N ALA A 21 -16.52 -9.82 15.54
CA ALA A 21 -16.85 -11.18 15.94
C ALA A 21 -17.09 -12.07 14.71
N ALA A 22 -17.74 -11.52 13.68
CA ALA A 22 -17.99 -12.21 12.41
C ALA A 22 -16.83 -12.06 11.41
N MET A 23 -15.88 -11.15 11.67
CA MET A 23 -14.81 -10.75 10.75
C MET A 23 -15.35 -10.32 9.39
N GLN A 24 -16.41 -9.52 9.40
CA GLN A 24 -17.16 -9.13 8.19
C GLN A 24 -17.48 -7.64 8.17
N GLU A 25 -17.40 -7.05 6.96
CA GLU A 25 -17.99 -5.75 6.68
C GLU A 25 -19.51 -5.91 6.59
N VAL A 26 -20.25 -5.25 7.47
CA VAL A 26 -21.72 -5.41 7.61
C VAL A 26 -22.52 -4.26 7.00
N ALA A 27 -21.88 -3.10 6.83
CA ALA A 27 -22.46 -1.93 6.16
C ALA A 27 -21.35 -1.02 5.67
N LEU A 28 -21.61 -0.25 4.60
CA LEU A 28 -20.66 0.74 4.09
C LEU A 28 -21.37 1.96 3.50
N ARG A 29 -20.68 3.09 3.51
CA ARG A 29 -20.93 4.27 2.68
C ARG A 29 -19.69 4.57 1.86
N ARG A 30 -19.85 5.03 0.63
CA ARG A 30 -18.74 5.34 -0.27
C ARG A 30 -18.98 6.67 -1.00
N THR A 31 -17.91 7.36 -1.31
CA THR A 31 -17.90 8.55 -2.15
C THR A 31 -16.62 8.57 -3.00
N ALA A 32 -16.65 9.34 -4.09
CA ALA A 32 -15.43 9.61 -4.85
C ALA A 32 -14.50 10.53 -4.03
N ASN A 33 -13.21 10.23 -4.02
CA ASN A 33 -12.17 11.13 -3.52
C ASN A 33 -11.58 11.87 -4.73
N ALA A 34 -12.34 12.85 -5.24
CA ALA A 34 -11.94 13.61 -6.40
C ALA A 34 -10.86 14.65 -6.03
N VAL A 35 -9.91 14.84 -6.93
CA VAL A 35 -8.89 15.89 -6.79
C VAL A 35 -9.51 17.23 -7.16
N ALA A 36 -9.44 18.18 -6.24
CA ALA A 36 -9.85 19.56 -6.46
C ALA A 36 -8.73 20.34 -7.15
N THR A 37 -9.12 21.23 -8.08
CA THR A 37 -8.19 22.03 -8.91
C THR A 37 -8.47 23.53 -8.83
N ASP A 38 -9.29 23.95 -7.87
CA ASP A 38 -9.68 25.35 -7.61
C ASP A 38 -8.74 26.06 -6.62
N GLY A 39 -7.73 25.36 -6.10
CA GLY A 39 -6.70 25.88 -5.21
C GLY A 39 -5.37 26.23 -5.90
N PRO A 40 -4.33 26.57 -5.12
CA PRO A 40 -3.00 26.90 -5.64
C PRO A 40 -2.29 25.74 -6.37
N TYR A 41 -2.76 24.51 -6.16
CA TYR A 41 -2.32 23.28 -6.82
C TYR A 41 -3.40 22.19 -6.66
N PRO A 42 -3.34 21.09 -7.45
CA PRO A 42 -4.23 19.94 -7.27
C PRO A 42 -4.13 19.37 -5.85
N HIS A 43 -5.28 19.25 -5.18
CA HIS A 43 -5.34 18.91 -3.77
C HIS A 43 -6.59 18.07 -3.43
N HIS A 44 -6.58 17.42 -2.27
CA HIS A 44 -7.75 16.70 -1.77
C HIS A 44 -8.78 17.65 -1.16
N ASP A 45 -10.07 17.42 -1.46
CA ASP A 45 -11.17 18.17 -0.84
C ASP A 45 -11.46 17.64 0.57
N ILE A 46 -10.75 18.23 1.54
CA ILE A 46 -10.81 17.82 2.95
C ILE A 46 -12.18 18.10 3.58
N GLU A 47 -12.88 19.18 3.20
CA GLU A 47 -14.16 19.52 3.81
C GLU A 47 -15.32 18.69 3.25
N TRP A 48 -15.25 18.31 1.96
CA TRP A 48 -16.13 17.30 1.38
C TRP A 48 -15.98 15.96 2.09
N LEU A 49 -14.74 15.47 2.21
CA LEU A 49 -14.44 14.21 2.90
C LEU A 49 -14.88 14.26 4.36
N TRP A 50 -14.67 15.38 5.05
CA TRP A 50 -15.09 15.55 6.43
C TRP A 50 -16.62 15.47 6.59
N THR A 51 -17.36 16.15 5.71
CA THR A 51 -18.82 16.10 5.71
C THR A 51 -19.31 14.67 5.46
N PHE A 52 -18.74 14.01 4.45
CA PHE A 52 -19.04 12.61 4.14
C PHE A 52 -18.76 11.67 5.33
N ILE A 53 -17.62 11.82 6.01
CA ILE A 53 -17.26 11.01 7.18
C ILE A 53 -18.32 11.16 8.27
N LEU A 54 -18.65 12.39 8.63
CA LEU A 54 -19.59 12.67 9.73
C LEU A 54 -21.01 12.21 9.42
N ASP A 55 -21.48 12.43 8.20
CA ASP A 55 -22.81 12.00 7.79
C ASP A 55 -22.89 10.46 7.72
N SER A 56 -21.83 9.82 7.22
CA SER A 56 -21.73 8.36 7.19
C SER A 56 -21.70 7.75 8.59
N LEU A 57 -20.91 8.31 9.52
CA LEU A 57 -20.91 7.88 10.92
C LEU A 57 -22.30 8.03 11.55
N ALA A 58 -23.02 9.12 11.27
CA ALA A 58 -24.37 9.35 11.78
C ALA A 58 -25.40 8.35 11.24
N GLU A 59 -25.35 8.06 9.94
CA GLU A 59 -26.22 7.06 9.32
C GLU A 59 -25.94 5.66 9.82
N LEU A 60 -24.67 5.24 9.80
CA LEU A 60 -24.26 3.90 10.19
C LEU A 60 -24.52 3.64 11.68
N ASN A 61 -24.30 4.64 12.54
CA ASN A 61 -24.58 4.49 13.98
C ASN A 61 -26.07 4.30 14.29
N ARG A 62 -26.97 4.85 13.45
CA ARG A 62 -28.42 4.61 13.56
C ARG A 62 -28.80 3.19 13.16
N GLU A 63 -28.08 2.60 12.22
CA GLU A 63 -28.30 1.20 11.79
C GLU A 63 -27.75 0.21 12.82
N ARG A 64 -26.55 0.48 13.34
CA ARG A 64 -25.89 -0.36 14.33
C ARG A 64 -24.95 0.49 15.18
N ALA A 65 -25.11 0.42 16.50
CA ALA A 65 -24.28 1.17 17.44
C ALA A 65 -22.78 0.91 17.21
N ILE A 66 -22.01 1.98 17.10
CA ILE A 66 -20.57 1.94 16.84
C ILE A 66 -19.81 1.95 18.16
N ASP A 67 -19.03 0.90 18.40
CA ASP A 67 -18.25 0.73 19.64
C ASP A 67 -16.91 1.47 19.59
N ALA A 68 -16.35 1.69 18.40
CA ALA A 68 -15.05 2.33 18.18
C ALA A 68 -14.90 2.87 16.76
N VAL A 69 -13.96 3.81 16.58
CA VAL A 69 -13.56 4.32 15.26
C VAL A 69 -12.09 4.01 14.98
N SER A 70 -11.81 3.37 13.85
CA SER A 70 -10.46 3.16 13.32
C SER A 70 -10.31 3.88 11.97
N ILE A 71 -9.07 4.19 11.60
CA ILE A 71 -8.78 5.03 10.44
C ILE A 71 -7.66 4.40 9.63
N THR A 72 -7.85 4.38 8.32
CA THR A 72 -6.84 3.96 7.35
C THR A 72 -6.91 4.85 6.12
N THR A 73 -5.78 5.19 5.53
CA THR A 73 -5.74 6.00 4.31
C THR A 73 -4.63 5.56 3.38
N HIS A 74 -4.69 6.02 2.13
CA HIS A 74 -3.56 5.94 1.21
C HIS A 74 -2.33 6.68 1.76
N GLY A 75 -1.15 6.27 1.28
CA GLY A 75 0.13 6.89 1.60
C GLY A 75 0.46 8.12 0.76
N ALA A 76 1.72 8.56 0.84
CA ALA A 76 2.24 9.75 0.16
C ALA A 76 1.40 11.02 0.40
N THR A 77 0.88 11.21 1.61
CA THR A 77 0.03 12.35 1.95
C THR A 77 0.32 12.84 3.35
N ALA A 78 0.68 14.11 3.45
CA ALA A 78 0.87 14.82 4.71
C ALA A 78 -0.02 16.05 4.76
N VAL A 79 -0.34 16.47 5.98
CA VAL A 79 -1.19 17.62 6.26
C VAL A 79 -0.42 18.63 7.09
N LEU A 80 -0.37 19.86 6.61
CA LEU A 80 0.15 21.00 7.35
C LEU A 80 -0.99 21.60 8.17
N VAL A 81 -0.94 21.42 9.49
CA VAL A 81 -2.00 21.82 10.42
C VAL A 81 -1.67 23.20 10.99
N ASP A 82 -2.62 24.14 10.94
CA ASP A 82 -2.48 25.48 11.53
C ASP A 82 -2.72 25.48 13.06
N ALA A 83 -2.79 26.66 13.69
CA ALA A 83 -2.97 26.77 15.14
C ALA A 83 -4.42 26.46 15.59
N GLU A 84 -5.38 26.56 14.67
CA GLU A 84 -6.79 26.31 14.89
C GLU A 84 -7.17 24.84 14.65
N GLY A 85 -6.21 24.00 14.22
CA GLY A 85 -6.44 22.61 13.84
C GLY A 85 -6.98 22.44 12.41
N GLY A 86 -6.99 23.51 11.62
CA GLY A 86 -7.32 23.56 10.20
C GLY A 86 -6.11 23.27 9.31
N LEU A 87 -6.17 23.74 8.06
CA LEU A 87 -5.14 23.53 7.05
C LEU A 87 -4.33 24.83 6.87
N ALA A 88 -3.03 24.77 7.13
CA ALA A 88 -2.12 25.86 6.80
C ALA A 88 -1.97 26.03 5.27
N LEU A 89 -2.03 24.91 4.54
CA LEU A 89 -1.98 24.78 3.09
C LEU A 89 -2.87 23.60 2.63
N PRO A 90 -3.43 23.62 1.40
CA PRO A 90 -4.19 22.50 0.86
C PRO A 90 -3.40 21.19 0.82
N VAL A 91 -4.07 20.06 1.05
CA VAL A 91 -3.44 18.73 1.07
C VAL A 91 -3.13 18.29 -0.36
N LEU A 92 -1.85 18.34 -0.74
CA LEU A 92 -1.37 18.12 -2.09
C LEU A 92 -1.73 16.71 -2.60
N ASP A 93 -2.18 16.63 -3.86
CA ASP A 93 -2.29 15.38 -4.60
C ASP A 93 -0.88 14.89 -4.99
N TYR A 94 -0.47 13.70 -4.53
CA TYR A 94 0.87 13.19 -4.82
C TYR A 94 1.15 12.92 -6.31
N GLU A 95 0.12 12.87 -7.16
CA GLU A 95 0.29 12.73 -8.62
C GLU A 95 0.63 14.07 -9.29
N PHE A 96 0.52 15.19 -8.57
CA PHE A 96 0.92 16.50 -9.06
C PHE A 96 2.45 16.62 -9.13
N SER A 97 2.96 17.02 -10.30
CA SER A 97 4.39 17.12 -10.57
C SER A 97 5.06 18.38 -10.02
N GLY A 98 4.32 19.28 -9.34
CA GLY A 98 4.88 20.51 -8.77
C GLY A 98 6.18 20.31 -7.98
N PRO A 99 6.27 19.32 -7.07
CA PRO A 99 7.51 19.02 -6.35
C PRO A 99 8.75 18.80 -7.22
N ASP A 100 8.58 18.39 -8.48
CA ASP A 100 9.70 18.20 -9.41
C ASP A 100 10.35 19.52 -9.86
N ASP A 101 9.67 20.66 -9.70
CA ASP A 101 10.22 22.01 -9.98
C ASP A 101 11.49 22.30 -9.15
N PHE A 102 11.63 21.67 -7.99
CA PHE A 102 12.80 21.78 -7.12
C PHE A 102 13.52 20.44 -6.93
N ALA A 103 13.39 19.50 -7.88
CA ALA A 103 14.00 18.18 -7.76
C ALA A 103 15.51 18.23 -7.53
N GLU A 104 16.25 19.06 -8.29
CA GLU A 104 17.71 19.18 -8.14
C GLU A 104 18.10 19.67 -6.74
N ASP A 105 17.43 20.70 -6.23
CA ASP A 105 17.67 21.23 -4.88
C ASP A 105 17.30 20.21 -3.79
N TYR A 106 16.20 19.48 -3.97
CA TYR A 106 15.76 18.46 -3.04
C TYR A 106 16.72 17.27 -3.01
N ASP A 107 17.22 16.84 -4.17
CA ASP A 107 18.13 15.70 -4.29
C ASP A 107 19.47 15.95 -3.59
N LEU A 108 19.91 17.21 -3.48
CA LEU A 108 21.08 17.60 -2.70
C LEU A 108 20.89 17.48 -1.18
N ILE A 109 19.64 17.44 -0.70
CA ILE A 109 19.35 17.45 0.75
C ILE A 109 18.67 16.19 1.27
N ARG A 110 18.07 15.38 0.40
CA ARG A 110 17.37 14.17 0.81
C ARG A 110 18.33 13.14 1.43
N PRO A 111 17.86 12.28 2.34
CA PRO A 111 18.69 11.25 2.93
C PRO A 111 19.10 10.21 1.87
N PRO A 112 20.27 9.57 2.02
CA PRO A 112 20.63 8.45 1.16
C PRO A 112 19.70 7.26 1.39
N PHE A 113 19.51 6.42 0.37
CA PHE A 113 18.61 5.25 0.46
C PHE A 113 18.94 4.33 1.64
N VAL A 114 20.21 4.16 2.00
CA VAL A 114 20.63 3.34 3.14
C VAL A 114 20.06 3.81 4.48
N GLU A 115 19.70 5.09 4.61
CA GLU A 115 19.15 5.65 5.84
C GLU A 115 17.65 5.37 5.99
N THR A 116 16.87 5.57 4.93
CA THR A 116 15.40 5.58 4.99
C THR A 116 14.77 4.40 4.25
N GLY A 117 15.54 3.69 3.42
CA GLY A 117 15.03 2.71 2.45
C GLY A 117 14.06 3.30 1.44
N THR A 118 14.09 4.63 1.24
CA THR A 118 13.18 5.34 0.32
C THR A 118 13.90 5.67 -0.99
N PRO A 119 13.45 5.15 -2.15
CA PRO A 119 13.95 5.60 -3.44
C PRO A 119 13.44 7.00 -3.77
N ARG A 120 14.16 7.72 -4.65
CA ARG A 120 13.65 8.98 -5.21
C ARG A 120 12.54 8.64 -6.20
N LEU A 121 11.32 9.03 -5.88
CA LEU A 121 10.11 8.80 -6.67
C LEU A 121 9.63 10.12 -7.28
N PRO A 122 9.05 10.13 -8.49
CA PRO A 122 8.64 11.36 -9.16
C PRO A 122 7.47 12.06 -8.45
N ALA A 123 7.19 13.31 -8.85
CA ALA A 123 6.06 14.10 -8.38
C ALA A 123 6.03 14.21 -6.85
N GLY A 124 4.83 14.14 -6.26
CA GLY A 124 4.65 14.18 -4.81
C GLY A 124 4.84 12.83 -4.12
N LEU A 125 5.34 11.76 -4.74
CA LEU A 125 5.38 10.46 -4.08
C LEU A 125 6.29 10.39 -2.84
N ASN A 126 7.31 11.24 -2.76
CA ASN A 126 8.08 11.45 -1.53
C ASN A 126 7.51 12.65 -0.77
N ILE A 127 6.99 12.43 0.44
CA ILE A 127 6.44 13.51 1.29
C ILE A 127 7.50 14.59 1.59
N GLY A 128 8.76 14.21 1.80
CA GLY A 128 9.86 15.16 1.96
C GLY A 128 9.97 16.14 0.79
N ALA A 129 9.76 15.68 -0.46
CA ALA A 129 9.75 16.54 -1.64
C ALA A 129 8.53 17.47 -1.65
N GLN A 130 7.35 16.97 -1.25
CA GLN A 130 6.14 17.80 -1.12
C GLN A 130 6.35 18.94 -0.14
N LEU A 131 6.83 18.64 1.07
CA LEU A 131 7.04 19.61 2.14
C LEU A 131 8.12 20.62 1.76
N PHE A 132 9.20 20.16 1.13
CA PHE A 132 10.26 21.03 0.63
C PHE A 132 9.72 22.02 -0.42
N TRP A 133 8.96 21.53 -1.40
CA TRP A 133 8.33 22.36 -2.42
C TRP A 133 7.33 23.35 -1.83
N GLN A 134 6.43 22.91 -0.94
CA GLN A 134 5.46 23.77 -0.26
C GLN A 134 6.16 24.87 0.54
N GLN A 135 7.20 24.53 1.31
CA GLN A 135 7.96 25.50 2.10
C GLN A 135 8.69 26.53 1.22
N ARG A 136 9.19 26.13 0.04
CA ARG A 136 9.86 27.04 -0.91
C ARG A 136 8.87 27.94 -1.64
N ARG A 137 7.72 27.39 -2.05
CA ARG A 137 6.75 28.07 -2.91
C ARG A 137 5.77 28.95 -2.12
N PHE A 138 5.44 28.55 -0.89
CA PHE A 138 4.46 29.17 -0.01
C PHE A 138 5.04 29.37 1.41
N PRO A 139 6.14 30.13 1.55
CA PRO A 139 6.86 30.24 2.82
C PRO A 139 6.03 30.88 3.93
N GLU A 140 5.16 31.84 3.62
CA GLU A 140 4.31 32.52 4.59
C GLU A 140 3.22 31.59 5.13
N GLU A 141 2.57 30.83 4.26
CA GLU A 141 1.54 29.86 4.63
C GLU A 141 2.14 28.67 5.37
N PHE A 142 3.28 28.15 4.91
CA PHE A 142 3.99 27.07 5.58
C PHE A 142 4.42 27.49 6.99
N ALA A 143 4.80 28.75 7.21
CA ALA A 143 5.18 29.27 8.53
C ALA A 143 4.01 29.29 9.53
N ARG A 144 2.75 29.23 9.08
CA ARG A 144 1.57 29.10 9.95
C ARG A 144 1.36 27.69 10.47
N ALA A 145 2.02 26.69 9.88
CA ALA A 145 1.89 25.31 10.32
C ALA A 145 2.45 25.16 11.74
N THR A 146 1.63 24.60 12.64
CA THR A 146 2.02 24.23 14.00
C THR A 146 2.33 22.74 14.11
N ALA A 147 1.77 21.93 13.20
CA ALA A 147 2.07 20.51 13.12
C ALA A 147 2.10 19.98 11.67
N ILE A 148 2.85 18.90 11.48
CA ILE A 148 2.85 18.04 10.29
C ILE A 148 2.28 16.69 10.72
N GLY A 149 1.12 16.34 10.17
CA GLY A 149 0.43 15.07 10.43
C GLY A 149 0.41 14.20 9.19
N MET A 150 0.58 12.89 9.38
CA MET A 150 0.27 11.92 8.33
C MET A 150 -1.25 11.79 8.16
N TYR A 151 -1.68 11.33 6.98
CA TYR A 151 -3.09 11.45 6.60
C TYR A 151 -4.10 10.71 7.49
N PRO A 152 -3.86 9.47 7.97
CA PRO A 152 -4.79 8.83 8.92
C PRO A 152 -4.87 9.61 10.24
N GLN A 153 -3.72 10.08 10.72
CA GLN A 153 -3.65 10.80 12.00
C GLN A 153 -4.25 12.20 11.93
N TYR A 154 -4.29 12.83 10.75
CA TYR A 154 -5.04 14.07 10.57
C TYR A 154 -6.54 13.88 10.84
N TRP A 155 -7.13 12.79 10.34
CA TRP A 155 -8.53 12.47 10.63
C TRP A 155 -8.73 12.12 12.10
N ALA A 156 -7.77 11.42 12.72
CA ALA A 156 -7.81 11.13 14.15
C ALA A 156 -7.76 12.42 14.98
N LEU A 157 -6.91 13.39 14.60
CA LEU A 157 -6.85 14.72 15.18
C LEU A 157 -8.19 15.45 15.05
N ARG A 158 -8.79 15.47 13.85
CA ARG A 158 -10.12 16.10 13.62
C ARG A 158 -11.20 15.49 14.52
N LEU A 159 -11.13 14.19 14.81
CA LEU A 159 -12.10 13.47 15.62
C LEU A 159 -11.87 13.58 17.13
N THR A 160 -10.62 13.77 17.59
CA THR A 160 -10.24 13.68 19.01
C THR A 160 -9.62 14.94 19.59
N GLY A 161 -9.10 15.84 18.75
CA GLY A 161 -8.26 16.96 19.16
C GLY A 161 -6.82 16.56 19.54
N VAL A 162 -6.44 15.28 19.37
CA VAL A 162 -5.11 14.79 19.74
C VAL A 162 -4.22 14.66 18.51
N ALA A 163 -3.13 15.42 18.48
CA ALA A 163 -2.14 15.31 17.41
C ALA A 163 -1.22 14.11 17.66
N ALA A 164 -1.07 13.27 16.64
CA ALA A 164 -0.16 12.14 16.63
C ALA A 164 0.42 11.93 15.23
N ASN A 165 1.51 11.16 15.16
CA ASN A 165 1.98 10.52 13.95
C ASN A 165 2.10 9.01 14.18
N GLU A 166 2.19 8.24 13.12
CA GLU A 166 2.26 6.78 13.21
C GLU A 166 3.23 6.23 12.16
N VAL A 167 3.94 5.16 12.53
CA VAL A 167 5.13 4.68 11.81
C VAL A 167 4.82 4.05 10.46
N THR A 168 3.64 3.44 10.27
CA THR A 168 3.30 2.83 8.96
C THR A 168 3.14 3.88 7.87
N SER A 169 2.59 5.05 8.20
CA SER A 169 2.47 6.16 7.25
C SER A 169 3.81 6.87 7.06
N LEU A 170 4.56 7.10 8.14
CA LEU A 170 5.92 7.66 8.07
C LEU A 170 6.88 6.77 7.28
N GLY A 171 6.72 5.45 7.34
CA GLY A 171 7.52 4.48 6.61
C GLY A 171 7.15 4.33 5.13
N CYS A 172 6.07 4.95 4.65
CA CYS A 172 5.62 4.83 3.26
C CYS A 172 6.40 5.80 2.35
N HIS A 173 7.67 5.45 2.06
CA HIS A 173 8.58 6.15 1.15
C HIS A 173 8.58 7.68 1.30
N THR A 174 8.56 8.17 2.54
CA THR A 174 8.35 9.59 2.84
C THR A 174 9.62 10.43 2.80
N ASP A 175 10.81 9.79 2.83
CA ASP A 175 12.10 10.37 3.21
C ASP A 175 12.16 10.92 4.65
N LEU A 176 11.09 10.86 5.44
CA LEU A 176 11.00 11.46 6.78
C LEU A 176 11.39 10.50 7.90
N TRP A 177 11.43 9.19 7.65
CA TRP A 177 11.62 8.18 8.69
C TRP A 177 12.86 7.32 8.46
N ASN A 178 13.59 7.05 9.54
CA ASN A 178 14.67 6.07 9.58
C ASN A 178 14.14 4.78 10.24
N PRO A 179 13.80 3.74 9.46
CA PRO A 179 13.19 2.52 9.98
C PRO A 179 14.15 1.73 10.90
N TRP A 180 15.46 1.89 10.73
CA TRP A 180 16.49 1.17 11.50
C TRP A 180 16.71 1.75 12.90
N LYS A 181 16.48 3.05 13.05
CA LYS A 181 16.61 3.78 14.33
C LYS A 181 15.28 3.99 15.02
N SER A 182 14.17 3.72 14.33
CA SER A 182 12.81 4.04 14.80
C SER A 182 12.69 5.52 15.20
N ASP A 183 13.25 6.41 14.40
CA ASP A 183 13.20 7.87 14.59
C ASP A 183 13.13 8.57 13.23
N TYR A 184 12.83 9.88 13.24
CA TYR A 184 12.85 10.70 12.05
C TYR A 184 14.25 10.73 11.40
N SER A 185 14.27 10.86 10.07
CA SER A 185 15.47 10.93 9.26
C SER A 185 16.21 12.25 9.42
N THR A 186 17.44 12.32 8.94
CA THR A 186 18.24 13.55 8.97
C THR A 186 17.60 14.69 8.19
N LEU A 187 16.71 14.41 7.24
CA LEU A 187 15.99 15.45 6.47
C LEU A 187 15.12 16.29 7.39
N VAL A 188 14.39 15.65 8.31
CA VAL A 188 13.48 16.32 9.25
C VAL A 188 14.25 17.29 10.15
N ASP A 189 15.45 16.90 10.58
CA ASP A 189 16.33 17.74 11.38
C ASP A 189 16.95 18.87 10.56
N LYS A 190 17.46 18.57 9.37
CA LYS A 190 18.08 19.55 8.45
C LYS A 190 17.11 20.66 8.05
N MET A 191 15.82 20.32 7.89
CA MET A 191 14.77 21.27 7.54
C MET A 191 14.14 21.97 8.76
N GLY A 192 14.53 21.58 9.98
CA GLY A 192 13.95 22.10 11.21
C GLY A 192 12.48 21.70 11.42
N TRP A 193 12.01 20.66 10.72
CA TRP A 193 10.63 20.18 10.79
C TRP A 193 10.34 19.35 12.03
N ARG A 194 11.36 18.86 12.75
CA ARG A 194 11.15 18.03 13.96
C ARG A 194 10.22 18.68 14.98
N ARG A 195 10.29 20.02 15.13
CA ARG A 195 9.41 20.79 16.04
C ARG A 195 7.93 20.80 15.63
N LEU A 196 7.64 20.50 14.37
CA LEU A 196 6.28 20.41 13.82
C LEU A 196 5.78 18.96 13.82
N MET A 197 6.64 17.97 14.02
CA MET A 197 6.23 16.58 14.00
C MET A 197 5.47 16.24 15.29
N ALA A 198 4.21 15.84 15.16
CA ALA A 198 3.42 15.36 16.29
C ALA A 198 4.03 14.07 16.88
N PRO A 199 3.81 13.77 18.18
CA PRO A 199 4.34 12.57 18.81
C PRO A 199 3.98 11.29 18.05
N VAL A 200 4.97 10.41 17.84
CA VAL A 200 4.73 9.11 17.22
C VAL A 200 4.04 8.19 18.24
N ARG A 201 2.91 7.60 17.84
CA ARG A 201 2.10 6.68 18.63
C ARG A 201 1.87 5.37 17.89
N PRO A 202 1.70 4.23 18.57
CA PRO A 202 1.30 2.98 17.93
C PRO A 202 -0.06 3.10 17.23
N ALA A 203 -0.23 2.42 16.11
CA ALA A 203 -1.50 2.40 15.37
C ALA A 203 -2.71 2.01 16.25
N LYS A 204 -2.52 1.04 17.16
CA LYS A 204 -3.54 0.53 18.08
C LYS A 204 -3.78 1.41 19.31
N GLU A 205 -3.05 2.51 19.48
CA GLU A 205 -3.29 3.41 20.61
C GLU A 205 -4.66 4.08 20.46
N ARG A 206 -5.44 4.08 21.55
CA ARG A 206 -6.67 4.87 21.67
C ARG A 206 -6.25 6.30 21.99
N LEU A 207 -6.27 7.19 20.99
CA LEU A 207 -5.83 8.58 21.18
C LEU A 207 -6.76 9.34 22.13
N GLY A 208 -8.05 9.03 22.10
CA GLY A 208 -9.04 9.60 22.99
C GLY A 208 -10.46 9.22 22.61
N PRO A 209 -11.45 9.61 23.41
CA PRO A 209 -12.83 9.59 22.98
C PRO A 209 -13.06 10.61 21.85
N ILE A 210 -14.09 10.36 21.03
CA ILE A 210 -14.54 11.31 20.02
C ILE A 210 -14.97 12.64 20.67
N LEU A 211 -14.68 13.77 20.02
CA LEU A 211 -14.98 15.10 20.56
C LEU A 211 -16.48 15.28 20.83
N PRO A 212 -16.89 15.96 21.92
CA PRO A 212 -18.30 16.09 22.28
C PRO A 212 -19.20 16.73 21.21
N ALA A 213 -18.67 17.68 20.44
CA ALA A 213 -19.41 18.30 19.33
C ALA A 213 -19.69 17.30 18.20
N ILE A 214 -18.75 16.40 17.95
CA ILE A 214 -18.86 15.37 16.92
C ILE A 214 -19.79 14.25 17.40
N ALA A 215 -19.69 13.83 18.66
CA ALA A 215 -20.64 12.90 19.27
C ALA A 215 -22.08 13.39 19.12
N ARG A 216 -22.35 14.68 19.39
CA ARG A 216 -23.68 15.27 19.17
C ARG A 216 -24.13 15.27 17.71
N ARG A 217 -23.22 15.54 16.76
CA ARG A 217 -23.57 15.55 15.32
C ARG A 217 -23.85 14.15 14.78
N THR A 218 -23.10 13.16 15.26
CA THR A 218 -23.14 11.77 14.74
C THR A 218 -24.07 10.85 15.55
N GLY A 219 -24.47 11.26 16.74
CA GLY A 219 -25.21 10.42 17.68
C GLY A 219 -24.35 9.32 18.33
N LEU A 220 -23.02 9.36 18.14
CA LEU A 220 -22.09 8.43 18.79
C LEU A 220 -22.07 8.62 20.30
N ASP A 221 -21.73 7.56 21.02
CA ASP A 221 -21.44 7.68 22.45
C ASP A 221 -20.27 8.66 22.64
N PRO A 222 -20.38 9.68 23.51
CA PRO A 222 -19.25 10.59 23.81
C PRO A 222 -18.01 9.90 24.37
N GLN A 223 -18.06 8.60 24.71
CA GLN A 223 -16.93 7.77 25.10
C GLN A 223 -16.41 6.87 23.98
N THR A 224 -16.99 6.89 22.77
CA THR A 224 -16.52 6.10 21.63
C THR A 224 -15.03 6.40 21.38
N PRO A 225 -14.12 5.42 21.56
CA PRO A 225 -12.70 5.61 21.35
C PRO A 225 -12.37 5.72 19.87
N VAL A 226 -11.40 6.58 19.56
CA VAL A 226 -10.79 6.69 18.22
C VAL A 226 -9.35 6.22 18.31
N PHE A 227 -8.99 5.31 17.41
CA PHE A 227 -7.64 4.76 17.30
C PHE A 227 -6.73 5.67 16.47
N CYS A 228 -5.42 5.59 16.73
CA CYS A 228 -4.41 6.35 15.98
C CYS A 228 -4.49 6.07 14.47
N GLY A 229 -4.84 4.83 14.09
CA GLY A 229 -5.00 4.43 12.70
C GLY A 229 -3.67 4.08 12.04
N LEU A 230 -3.70 3.75 10.75
CA LEU A 230 -2.54 3.24 10.02
C LEU A 230 -2.64 3.50 8.50
N HIS A 231 -1.56 3.22 7.78
CA HIS A 231 -1.52 3.23 6.31
C HIS A 231 -2.26 2.02 5.72
N ASP A 232 -2.94 2.19 4.58
CA ASP A 232 -3.80 1.18 3.95
C ASP A 232 -3.10 -0.17 3.67
N SER A 233 -1.87 -0.14 3.18
CA SER A 233 -1.12 -1.34 2.86
C SER A 233 -0.78 -2.12 4.12
N ASN A 234 -0.64 -1.42 5.25
CA ASN A 234 -0.45 -2.03 6.56
C ASN A 234 -1.75 -2.54 7.17
N ALA A 235 -2.90 -1.96 6.84
CA ALA A 235 -4.18 -2.55 7.21
C ALA A 235 -4.34 -3.93 6.58
N SER A 236 -3.99 -4.11 5.30
CA SER A 236 -3.96 -5.44 4.67
C SER A 236 -2.87 -6.37 5.24
N LEU A 237 -1.73 -5.83 5.66
CA LEU A 237 -0.64 -6.64 6.23
C LEU A 237 -0.90 -7.08 7.68
N LEU A 238 -1.62 -6.27 8.48
CA LEU A 238 -1.82 -6.51 9.91
C LEU A 238 -2.44 -7.87 10.26
N PRO A 239 -3.48 -8.36 9.58
CA PRO A 239 -4.01 -9.72 9.80
C PRO A 239 -2.92 -10.80 9.74
N HIS A 240 -1.99 -10.70 8.79
CA HIS A 240 -0.88 -11.63 8.63
C HIS A 240 0.14 -11.49 9.76
N LEU A 241 0.47 -10.27 10.18
CA LEU A 241 1.39 -10.04 11.30
C LEU A 241 0.88 -10.61 12.63
N LEU A 242 -0.45 -10.72 12.79
CA LEU A 242 -1.07 -11.25 14.01
C LEU A 242 -1.15 -12.77 14.04
N VAL A 243 -1.19 -13.44 12.88
CA VAL A 243 -1.52 -14.88 12.78
C VAL A 243 -0.37 -15.70 12.21
N ASP A 244 0.36 -15.18 11.22
CA ASP A 244 1.38 -15.92 10.49
C ASP A 244 2.73 -15.86 11.21
N LEU A 245 3.45 -16.99 11.22
CA LEU A 245 4.80 -17.06 11.77
C LEU A 245 5.83 -16.68 10.70
N PRO A 246 6.74 -15.73 10.96
CA PRO A 246 7.84 -15.44 10.05
C PRO A 246 8.78 -16.64 9.87
N PRO A 247 9.42 -16.80 8.69
CA PRO A 247 9.32 -15.91 7.53
C PRO A 247 8.05 -16.14 6.71
N PHE A 248 7.48 -15.06 6.18
CA PHE A 248 6.43 -15.12 5.16
C PHE A 248 6.49 -13.89 4.25
N SER A 249 5.76 -13.94 3.14
CA SER A 249 5.59 -12.80 2.24
C SER A 249 4.12 -12.57 1.93
N VAL A 250 3.74 -11.31 1.73
CA VAL A 250 2.40 -10.92 1.25
C VAL A 250 2.56 -10.18 -0.07
N VAL A 251 1.79 -10.58 -1.07
CA VAL A 251 1.73 -9.96 -2.39
C VAL A 251 0.33 -9.43 -2.59
N SER A 252 0.18 -8.12 -2.45
CA SER A 252 -1.06 -7.43 -2.79
C SER A 252 -1.09 -7.15 -4.29
N THR A 253 -2.19 -7.53 -4.96
CA THR A 253 -2.35 -7.35 -6.39
C THR A 253 -3.53 -6.43 -6.70
N GLY A 254 -3.30 -5.47 -7.58
CA GLY A 254 -4.24 -4.47 -8.07
C GLY A 254 -3.60 -3.78 -9.26
N THR A 255 -3.82 -2.48 -9.46
CA THR A 255 -3.07 -1.70 -10.46
C THR A 255 -1.55 -1.88 -10.28
N TRP A 256 -1.12 -1.88 -9.02
CA TRP A 256 0.22 -2.27 -8.60
C TRP A 256 0.20 -3.69 -8.04
N VAL A 257 1.31 -4.40 -8.23
CA VAL A 257 1.67 -5.58 -7.46
C VAL A 257 2.72 -5.13 -6.45
N VAL A 258 2.41 -5.28 -5.17
CA VAL A 258 3.28 -4.89 -4.05
C VAL A 258 3.64 -6.15 -3.27
N SER A 259 4.92 -6.50 -3.27
CA SER A 259 5.48 -7.61 -2.50
C SER A 259 6.09 -7.09 -1.21
N MET A 260 5.75 -7.70 -0.08
CA MET A 260 6.25 -7.37 1.26
C MET A 260 6.84 -8.63 1.89
N ALA A 261 8.06 -8.55 2.41
CA ALA A 261 8.74 -9.67 3.05
C ALA A 261 8.89 -9.43 4.56
N VAL A 262 8.32 -10.34 5.37
CA VAL A 262 8.38 -10.31 6.84
C VAL A 262 9.31 -11.42 7.32
N GLY A 263 10.35 -11.05 8.07
CA GLY A 263 11.35 -12.00 8.58
C GLY A 263 12.18 -12.72 7.50
N GLY A 264 12.16 -12.22 6.26
CA GLY A 264 12.89 -12.81 5.13
C GLY A 264 14.41 -12.69 5.23
N LYS A 265 15.13 -13.34 4.31
CA LYS A 265 16.60 -13.35 4.24
C LYS A 265 17.16 -11.95 4.12
N MET A 266 18.23 -11.61 4.84
CA MET A 266 18.88 -10.31 4.69
C MET A 266 19.51 -10.19 3.30
N VAL A 267 19.14 -9.12 2.58
CA VAL A 267 19.63 -8.79 1.25
C VAL A 267 19.90 -7.29 1.17
N GLU A 268 20.85 -6.91 0.31
CA GLU A 268 21.04 -5.52 -0.07
C GLU A 268 19.99 -5.16 -1.14
N LEU A 269 19.23 -4.10 -0.87
CA LEU A 269 18.18 -3.64 -1.78
C LEU A 269 18.79 -2.76 -2.88
N ASP A 270 18.32 -2.96 -4.11
CA ASP A 270 18.67 -2.12 -5.25
C ASP A 270 17.57 -1.06 -5.48
N PRO A 271 17.80 0.22 -5.13
CA PRO A 271 16.79 1.27 -5.30
C PRO A 271 16.42 1.53 -6.76
N ALA A 272 17.25 1.12 -7.73
CA ALA A 272 16.97 1.26 -9.15
C ALA A 272 16.01 0.18 -9.67
N ARG A 273 15.57 -0.76 -8.83
CA ARG A 273 14.69 -1.88 -9.20
C ARG A 273 13.36 -1.87 -8.45
N ASP A 274 12.88 -0.66 -8.14
CA ASP A 274 11.60 -0.39 -7.47
C ASP A 274 11.46 -1.14 -6.12
N THR A 275 12.59 -1.20 -5.39
CA THR A 275 12.66 -1.72 -4.02
C THR A 275 12.65 -0.57 -3.01
N LEU A 276 12.08 -0.83 -1.85
CA LEU A 276 11.94 0.13 -0.75
C LEU A 276 11.78 -0.56 0.60
N VAL A 277 11.84 0.21 1.68
CA VAL A 277 11.59 -0.27 3.05
C VAL A 277 10.40 0.50 3.62
N ASN A 278 9.32 -0.23 3.88
CA ASN A 278 8.18 0.24 4.66
C ASN A 278 8.42 -0.03 6.15
N VAL A 279 7.50 0.43 7.00
CA VAL A 279 7.43 0.02 8.41
C VAL A 279 6.08 -0.64 8.66
N ASN A 280 6.07 -1.76 9.38
CA ASN A 280 4.83 -2.45 9.71
C ASN A 280 4.12 -1.84 10.92
N ALA A 281 2.88 -2.25 11.17
CA ALA A 281 2.08 -1.78 12.31
C ALA A 281 2.65 -2.17 13.70
N LEU A 282 3.66 -3.05 13.74
CA LEU A 282 4.41 -3.42 14.95
C LEU A 282 5.69 -2.56 15.13
N GLY A 283 6.04 -1.74 14.14
CA GLY A 283 7.22 -0.87 14.15
C GLY A 283 8.45 -1.45 13.45
N ASP A 284 8.35 -2.65 12.87
CA ASP A 284 9.49 -3.30 12.23
C ASP A 284 9.65 -2.89 10.75
N PRO A 285 10.89 -2.77 10.24
CA PRO A 285 11.14 -2.56 8.83
C PRO A 285 10.64 -3.72 7.96
N VAL A 286 9.95 -3.40 6.87
CA VAL A 286 9.44 -4.36 5.87
C VAL A 286 9.99 -4.02 4.49
N ARG A 287 10.93 -4.84 4.05
CA ARG A 287 11.48 -4.77 2.69
C ARG A 287 10.38 -5.09 1.70
N SER A 288 10.21 -4.21 0.72
CA SER A 288 9.11 -4.24 -0.23
C SER A 288 9.60 -3.96 -1.65
N ALA A 289 8.93 -4.54 -2.63
CA ALA A 289 9.19 -4.31 -4.04
C ALA A 289 7.88 -4.22 -4.80
N ARG A 290 7.84 -3.42 -5.85
CA ARG A 290 6.60 -3.13 -6.57
C ARG A 290 6.81 -3.21 -8.07
N PHE A 291 5.74 -3.43 -8.82
CA PHE A 291 5.66 -3.15 -10.25
C PHE A 291 4.20 -2.93 -10.65
N MET A 292 3.92 -2.31 -11.80
CA MET A 292 2.54 -2.05 -12.25
C MET A 292 1.85 -3.28 -12.87
N GLY A 293 1.87 -4.42 -12.18
CA GLY A 293 1.42 -5.71 -12.74
C GLY A 293 -0.03 -5.73 -13.20
N GLY A 294 -0.96 -5.05 -12.53
CA GLY A 294 -2.35 -4.97 -13.01
C GLY A 294 -2.50 -4.13 -14.27
N ARG A 295 -1.71 -3.05 -14.42
CA ARG A 295 -1.68 -2.28 -15.66
C ARG A 295 -1.09 -3.09 -16.80
N GLU A 296 0.01 -3.81 -16.55
CA GLU A 296 0.56 -4.74 -17.54
C GLU A 296 -0.43 -5.84 -17.92
N PHE A 297 -1.13 -6.43 -16.95
CA PHE A 297 -2.19 -7.42 -17.21
C PHE A 297 -3.28 -6.83 -18.11
N SER A 298 -3.81 -5.63 -17.80
CA SER A 298 -4.81 -4.98 -18.63
C SER A 298 -4.30 -4.74 -20.05
N LEU A 299 -3.11 -4.16 -20.23
CA LEU A 299 -2.52 -3.89 -21.55
C LEU A 299 -2.31 -5.18 -22.38
N LEU A 300 -1.95 -6.27 -21.73
CA LEU A 300 -1.65 -7.54 -22.40
C LEU A 300 -2.90 -8.38 -22.69
N THR A 301 -4.00 -8.14 -21.97
CA THR A 301 -5.25 -8.91 -22.06
C THR A 301 -6.45 -8.13 -22.61
N GLU A 302 -6.29 -6.84 -22.89
CA GLU A 302 -7.33 -5.99 -23.49
C GLU A 302 -7.93 -6.66 -24.74
N ASP A 303 -9.27 -6.79 -24.73
CA ASP A 303 -10.08 -7.42 -25.77
C ASP A 303 -9.74 -8.88 -26.13
N ARG A 304 -9.03 -9.61 -25.26
CA ARG A 304 -8.64 -11.01 -25.49
C ARG A 304 -9.36 -11.99 -24.57
N PRO A 305 -9.75 -13.18 -25.07
CA PRO A 305 -10.32 -14.21 -24.22
C PRO A 305 -9.28 -14.71 -23.21
N GLN A 306 -9.70 -14.82 -21.95
CA GLN A 306 -8.89 -15.32 -20.84
C GLN A 306 -9.08 -16.83 -20.61
N HIS A 307 -9.66 -17.52 -21.60
CA HIS A 307 -9.89 -18.96 -21.56
C HIS A 307 -8.63 -19.72 -21.94
N TRP A 308 -8.29 -20.75 -21.19
CA TRP A 308 -7.13 -21.60 -21.41
C TRP A 308 -7.46 -23.06 -21.07
N THR A 309 -6.66 -23.98 -21.60
CA THR A 309 -6.71 -25.43 -21.32
C THR A 309 -5.36 -25.94 -20.80
N GLU A 310 -5.32 -27.11 -20.18
CA GLU A 310 -4.04 -27.71 -19.76
C GLU A 310 -3.14 -28.05 -20.96
N ASP A 311 -3.71 -28.30 -22.14
CA ASP A 311 -2.94 -28.49 -23.37
C ASP A 311 -2.23 -27.20 -23.81
N ASP A 312 -2.90 -26.04 -23.68
CA ASP A 312 -2.27 -24.74 -23.94
C ASP A 312 -1.06 -24.53 -23.01
N VAL A 313 -1.21 -24.88 -21.73
CA VAL A 313 -0.15 -24.79 -20.72
C VAL A 313 1.02 -25.71 -21.06
N ALA A 314 0.74 -26.96 -21.42
CA ALA A 314 1.76 -27.93 -21.79
C ALA A 314 2.59 -27.47 -23.00
N VAL A 315 1.94 -26.88 -24.01
CA VAL A 315 2.63 -26.33 -25.20
C VAL A 315 3.54 -25.17 -24.82
N VAL A 316 3.04 -24.20 -24.05
CA VAL A 316 3.84 -23.02 -23.60
C VAL A 316 5.07 -23.46 -22.81
N LEU A 317 4.90 -24.41 -21.88
CA LEU A 317 5.97 -24.94 -21.06
C LEU A 317 7.01 -25.70 -21.89
N ALA A 318 6.57 -26.52 -22.85
CA ALA A 318 7.46 -27.30 -23.71
C ALA A 318 8.27 -26.42 -24.68
N GLN A 319 7.61 -25.43 -25.29
CA GLN A 319 8.25 -24.48 -26.23
C GLN A 319 9.07 -23.41 -25.51
N LYS A 320 8.83 -23.19 -24.21
CA LYS A 320 9.37 -22.07 -23.43
C LYS A 320 8.98 -20.69 -24.01
N ALA A 321 7.83 -20.64 -24.68
CA ALA A 321 7.23 -19.43 -25.20
C ALA A 321 7.00 -18.43 -24.07
N SER A 322 7.57 -17.24 -24.16
CA SER A 322 7.61 -16.31 -23.01
C SER A 322 7.56 -14.84 -23.41
N LEU A 323 7.06 -14.03 -22.48
CA LEU A 323 7.17 -12.58 -22.50
C LEU A 323 8.28 -12.16 -21.56
N LEU A 324 9.26 -11.40 -22.06
CA LEU A 324 10.32 -10.78 -21.26
C LEU A 324 9.91 -9.33 -20.89
N PRO A 325 10.35 -8.84 -19.72
CA PRO A 325 9.97 -7.51 -19.23
C PRO A 325 10.69 -6.37 -19.95
N SER A 326 10.15 -5.16 -19.91
CA SER A 326 8.94 -4.71 -19.20
C SER A 326 7.90 -4.12 -20.17
N THR A 327 6.62 -4.41 -19.94
CA THR A 327 5.51 -3.80 -20.71
C THR A 327 5.23 -2.37 -20.24
N GLN A 328 5.50 -2.07 -18.96
CA GLN A 328 5.34 -0.75 -18.36
C GLN A 328 6.70 -0.21 -17.91
N GLN A 329 7.27 0.71 -18.70
CA GLN A 329 8.54 1.37 -18.37
C GLN A 329 8.42 2.24 -17.11
N GLY A 330 9.55 2.44 -16.42
CA GLY A 330 9.67 3.27 -15.24
C GLY A 330 9.18 2.63 -13.93
N SER A 331 8.79 1.34 -13.95
CA SER A 331 8.37 0.61 -12.76
C SER A 331 8.93 -0.80 -12.75
N GLY A 332 8.98 -1.41 -11.57
CA GLY A 332 9.28 -2.82 -11.45
C GLY A 332 10.75 -3.21 -11.37
N PRO A 333 11.01 -4.53 -11.30
CA PRO A 333 12.36 -5.07 -11.18
C PRO A 333 13.21 -4.89 -12.44
N PHE A 334 12.64 -4.40 -13.54
CA PHE A 334 13.31 -4.15 -14.82
C PHE A 334 12.77 -2.86 -15.48
N PRO A 335 12.98 -1.68 -14.87
CA PRO A 335 12.24 -0.47 -15.22
C PRO A 335 12.61 0.14 -16.58
N HIS A 336 13.72 -0.28 -17.19
CA HIS A 336 14.24 0.28 -18.44
C HIS A 336 14.39 -0.75 -19.58
N ARG A 337 13.93 -1.99 -19.38
CA ARG A 337 13.98 -3.03 -20.43
C ARG A 337 12.69 -2.99 -21.23
N ALA A 338 12.75 -3.03 -22.55
CA ALA A 338 11.56 -3.12 -23.39
C ALA A 338 11.02 -4.56 -23.44
N ALA A 339 9.69 -4.71 -23.37
CA ALA A 339 9.05 -6.02 -23.47
C ALA A 339 9.36 -6.72 -24.81
N GLN A 340 9.63 -8.02 -24.73
CA GLN A 340 9.91 -8.84 -25.91
C GLN A 340 9.24 -10.22 -25.79
N TRP A 341 8.49 -10.60 -26.82
CA TRP A 341 7.99 -11.97 -26.97
C TRP A 341 9.09 -12.87 -27.55
N ARG A 342 9.21 -14.09 -27.02
CA ARG A 342 10.12 -15.14 -27.52
C ARG A 342 9.34 -16.42 -27.77
N ASP A 343 9.60 -17.03 -28.94
CA ASP A 343 9.01 -18.29 -29.38
C ASP A 343 7.48 -18.25 -29.28
N ALA A 344 6.88 -17.16 -29.77
CA ALA A 344 5.48 -16.81 -29.50
C ALA A 344 4.68 -16.35 -30.72
N GLU A 345 5.22 -16.54 -31.92
CA GLU A 345 4.66 -16.10 -33.19
C GLU A 345 3.30 -16.78 -33.48
N ASP A 346 3.16 -18.05 -33.10
CA ASP A 346 1.99 -18.89 -33.43
C ASP A 346 1.14 -19.27 -32.20
N LEU A 347 1.23 -18.52 -31.09
CA LEU A 347 0.47 -18.86 -29.89
C LEU A 347 -1.04 -18.67 -30.07
N SER A 348 -1.80 -19.70 -29.69
CA SER A 348 -3.25 -19.59 -29.50
C SER A 348 -3.57 -18.51 -28.44
N PRO A 349 -4.80 -17.96 -28.43
CA PRO A 349 -5.21 -17.03 -27.36
C PRO A 349 -5.03 -17.61 -25.94
N GLY A 350 -5.32 -18.91 -25.75
CA GLY A 350 -5.15 -19.59 -24.46
C GLY A 350 -3.68 -19.76 -24.07
N GLN A 351 -2.81 -20.13 -25.02
CA GLN A 351 -1.36 -20.21 -24.82
C GLN A 351 -0.78 -18.84 -24.47
N ARG A 352 -1.23 -17.78 -25.15
CA ARG A 352 -0.79 -16.42 -24.86
C ARG A 352 -1.20 -15.95 -23.47
N PHE A 353 -2.44 -16.24 -23.06
CA PHE A 353 -2.91 -15.94 -21.71
C PHE A 353 -2.10 -16.69 -20.64
N ALA A 354 -1.72 -17.95 -20.89
CA ALA A 354 -0.84 -18.71 -20.01
C ALA A 354 0.54 -18.05 -19.88
N ALA A 355 1.18 -17.68 -21.01
CA ALA A 355 2.46 -17.00 -21.01
C ALA A 355 2.42 -15.63 -20.27
N ILE A 356 1.35 -14.85 -20.41
CA ILE A 356 1.15 -13.58 -19.68
C ILE A 356 1.04 -13.85 -18.17
N SER A 357 0.27 -14.86 -17.78
CA SER A 357 0.10 -15.24 -16.37
C SER A 357 1.42 -15.69 -15.74
N PHE A 358 2.24 -16.43 -16.51
CA PHE A 358 3.57 -16.84 -16.09
C PHE A 358 4.53 -15.67 -15.97
N TYR A 359 4.52 -14.76 -16.94
CA TYR A 359 5.30 -13.53 -16.91
C TYR A 359 5.04 -12.71 -15.64
N LEU A 360 3.78 -12.47 -15.29
CA LEU A 360 3.41 -11.72 -14.08
C LEU A 360 3.89 -12.44 -12.80
N ALA A 361 3.80 -13.76 -12.77
CA ALA A 361 4.31 -14.57 -11.65
C ALA A 361 5.84 -14.50 -11.54
N LEU A 362 6.56 -14.48 -12.66
CA LEU A 362 8.03 -14.41 -12.71
C LEU A 362 8.55 -13.02 -12.35
N MET A 363 7.84 -11.96 -12.76
CA MET A 363 8.07 -10.59 -12.28
C MET A 363 7.90 -10.50 -10.76
N THR A 364 6.80 -11.07 -10.24
CA THR A 364 6.53 -11.13 -8.79
C THR A 364 7.60 -11.94 -8.05
N ALA A 365 8.00 -13.10 -8.57
CA ALA A 365 9.06 -13.91 -7.99
C ALA A 365 10.40 -13.16 -7.96
N THR A 366 10.70 -12.38 -9.01
CA THR A 366 11.89 -11.52 -9.04
C THR A 366 11.82 -10.43 -7.97
N CYS A 367 10.67 -9.79 -7.79
CA CYS A 367 10.45 -8.82 -6.71
C CYS A 367 10.67 -9.46 -5.32
N LEU A 368 10.13 -10.66 -5.10
CA LEU A 368 10.33 -11.40 -3.85
C LEU A 368 11.81 -11.75 -3.62
N ASP A 369 12.52 -12.18 -4.65
CA ASP A 369 13.96 -12.47 -4.56
C ASP A 369 14.76 -11.20 -4.19
N LEU A 370 14.45 -10.05 -4.82
CA LEU A 370 15.10 -8.75 -4.55
C LEU A 370 14.94 -8.25 -3.12
N ILE A 371 13.83 -8.60 -2.47
CA ILE A 371 13.55 -8.18 -1.09
C ILE A 371 13.85 -9.27 -0.08
N GLY A 372 14.42 -10.40 -0.51
CA GLY A 372 14.76 -11.53 0.35
C GLY A 372 13.54 -12.26 0.92
N GLY A 373 12.42 -12.28 0.19
CA GLY A 373 11.21 -13.01 0.55
C GLY A 373 11.50 -14.49 0.79
N ASP A 374 10.99 -15.02 1.91
CA ASP A 374 11.14 -16.41 2.30
C ASP A 374 9.85 -16.93 2.94
N GLY A 375 9.75 -18.25 3.13
CA GLY A 375 8.54 -18.91 3.62
C GLY A 375 7.34 -18.82 2.66
N PRO A 376 6.13 -19.17 3.11
CA PRO A 376 4.93 -19.10 2.28
C PRO A 376 4.66 -17.67 1.77
N THR A 377 4.08 -17.58 0.57
CA THR A 377 3.64 -16.30 -0.01
C THR A 377 2.13 -16.25 -0.09
N THR A 378 1.51 -15.31 0.63
CA THR A 378 0.08 -15.03 0.47
C THR A 378 -0.12 -14.06 -0.68
N VAL A 379 -1.04 -14.39 -1.60
CA VAL A 379 -1.44 -13.52 -2.71
C VAL A 379 -2.86 -13.06 -2.47
N GLU A 380 -3.05 -11.74 -2.45
CA GLU A 380 -4.34 -11.07 -2.32
C GLU A 380 -4.68 -10.26 -3.57
N GLY A 381 -5.96 -10.01 -3.79
CA GLY A 381 -6.47 -9.23 -4.93
C GLY A 381 -6.75 -10.06 -6.18
N PRO A 382 -6.95 -9.43 -7.35
CA PRO A 382 -7.44 -10.10 -8.55
C PRO A 382 -6.57 -11.27 -9.02
N PHE A 383 -5.25 -11.22 -8.82
CA PHE A 383 -4.36 -12.30 -9.25
C PHE A 383 -4.48 -13.56 -8.38
N ALA A 384 -5.08 -13.48 -7.18
CA ALA A 384 -5.39 -14.66 -6.39
C ALA A 384 -6.34 -15.63 -7.12
N GLN A 385 -7.15 -15.12 -8.05
CA GLN A 385 -8.06 -15.92 -8.89
C GLN A 385 -7.38 -16.51 -10.13
N ASN A 386 -6.18 -16.02 -10.48
CA ASN A 386 -5.43 -16.51 -11.63
C ASN A 386 -4.61 -17.76 -11.24
N ARG A 387 -5.19 -18.94 -11.48
CA ARG A 387 -4.56 -20.23 -11.14
C ARG A 387 -3.20 -20.46 -11.81
N LEU A 388 -2.99 -19.95 -13.02
CA LEU A 388 -1.72 -20.07 -13.73
C LEU A 388 -0.63 -19.21 -13.09
N PHE A 389 -0.99 -17.99 -12.67
CA PHE A 389 -0.11 -17.12 -11.90
C PHE A 389 0.31 -17.80 -10.58
N ILE A 390 -0.66 -18.32 -9.81
CA ILE A 390 -0.41 -18.97 -8.51
C ILE A 390 0.51 -20.19 -8.67
N ARG A 391 0.23 -21.05 -9.66
CA ARG A 391 1.03 -22.26 -9.93
C ARG A 391 2.46 -21.92 -10.37
N MET A 392 2.63 -20.93 -11.25
CA MET A 392 3.95 -20.48 -11.69
C MET A 392 4.72 -19.78 -10.57
N LEU A 393 4.08 -18.98 -9.72
CA LEU A 393 4.73 -18.32 -8.59
C LEU A 393 5.28 -19.35 -7.59
N ALA A 394 4.49 -20.39 -7.29
CA ALA A 394 4.93 -21.50 -6.43
C ALA A 394 6.13 -22.24 -7.05
N ALA A 395 6.11 -22.48 -8.37
CA ALA A 395 7.22 -23.11 -9.09
C ALA A 395 8.49 -22.25 -9.11
N ALA A 396 8.35 -20.95 -9.38
CA ALA A 396 9.47 -20.03 -9.55
C ALA A 396 10.18 -19.71 -8.24
N THR A 397 9.43 -19.67 -7.13
CA THR A 397 9.95 -19.42 -5.78
C THR A 397 10.37 -20.70 -5.07
N GLY A 398 9.81 -21.86 -5.46
CA GLY A 398 9.98 -23.12 -4.73
C GLY A 398 9.30 -23.11 -3.35
N ARG A 399 8.35 -22.20 -3.13
CA ARG A 399 7.65 -21.99 -1.85
C ARG A 399 6.15 -22.12 -2.05
N ALA A 400 5.43 -22.49 -0.98
CA ALA A 400 3.98 -22.55 -1.02
C ALA A 400 3.36 -21.17 -1.26
N VAL A 401 2.32 -21.12 -2.09
CA VAL A 401 1.54 -19.91 -2.34
C VAL A 401 0.14 -20.10 -1.77
N VAL A 402 -0.34 -19.11 -1.05
CA VAL A 402 -1.68 -19.10 -0.45
C VAL A 402 -2.51 -18.04 -1.17
N ALA A 403 -3.51 -18.46 -1.94
CA ALA A 403 -4.45 -17.55 -2.58
C ALA A 403 -5.59 -17.23 -1.60
N SER A 404 -5.78 -15.95 -1.29
CA SER A 404 -6.91 -15.46 -0.50
C SER A 404 -7.89 -14.76 -1.43
N GLU A 405 -9.02 -15.43 -1.73
CA GLU A 405 -10.07 -14.89 -2.62
C GLU A 405 -10.82 -13.71 -1.97
N THR A 406 -10.94 -13.73 -0.65
CA THR A 406 -11.29 -12.56 0.14
C THR A 406 -10.00 -11.81 0.43
N SER A 407 -9.83 -10.59 -0.11
CA SER A 407 -8.87 -9.69 0.52
C SER A 407 -9.27 -9.60 1.98
N THR A 408 -8.32 -9.73 2.90
CA THR A 408 -8.56 -9.14 4.22
C THR A 408 -8.63 -7.63 3.98
N GLY A 409 -9.82 -7.16 3.60
CA GLY A 409 -10.00 -5.82 3.07
C GLY A 409 -9.44 -4.81 4.04
N THR A 410 -8.91 -3.71 3.53
CA THR A 410 -8.33 -2.61 4.32
C THR A 410 -9.20 -2.25 5.53
N SER A 411 -10.54 -2.29 5.38
CA SER A 411 -11.50 -2.13 6.49
C SER A 411 -11.28 -3.12 7.64
N ILE A 412 -11.26 -4.42 7.36
CA ILE A 412 -11.14 -5.48 8.36
C ILE A 412 -9.80 -5.38 9.07
N GLY A 413 -8.73 -5.20 8.29
CA GLY A 413 -7.39 -4.99 8.79
C GLY A 413 -7.30 -3.82 9.77
N ALA A 414 -7.84 -2.66 9.42
CA ALA A 414 -7.85 -1.50 10.30
C ALA A 414 -8.76 -1.68 11.52
N ALA A 415 -9.87 -2.43 11.40
CA ALA A 415 -10.73 -2.75 12.54
C ALA A 415 -10.01 -3.60 13.59
N LEU A 416 -9.04 -4.44 13.20
CA LEU A 416 -8.26 -5.26 14.14
C LEU A 416 -7.45 -4.44 15.15
N LEU A 417 -7.21 -3.14 14.90
CA LEU A 417 -6.62 -2.25 15.90
C LEU A 417 -7.44 -2.18 17.20
N ALA A 418 -8.76 -2.39 17.11
CA ALA A 418 -9.65 -2.42 18.26
C ALA A 418 -9.77 -3.81 18.94
N SER A 419 -9.10 -4.82 18.39
CA SER A 419 -9.08 -6.19 18.91
C SER A 419 -7.85 -6.44 19.79
N ASP A 420 -8.01 -7.27 20.83
CA ASP A 420 -6.90 -7.76 21.66
C ASP A 420 -6.21 -9.02 21.06
N GLY A 421 -6.39 -9.28 19.76
CA GLY A 421 -5.73 -10.39 19.04
C GLY A 421 -6.67 -11.53 18.63
N ALA A 422 -7.78 -11.21 17.95
CA ALA A 422 -8.65 -12.23 17.38
C ALA A 422 -7.98 -12.99 16.23
N ALA A 423 -8.16 -14.31 16.21
CA ALA A 423 -7.71 -15.16 15.11
C ALA A 423 -8.52 -14.84 13.85
N VAL A 424 -7.85 -14.25 12.85
CA VAL A 424 -8.42 -14.03 11.52
C VAL A 424 -8.36 -15.36 10.76
N MET A 425 -9.51 -15.95 10.46
CA MET A 425 -9.59 -17.09 9.55
C MET A 425 -10.25 -16.64 8.24
N SER A 426 -9.45 -16.41 7.19
CA SER A 426 -9.97 -16.35 5.82
C SER A 426 -9.93 -17.74 5.19
N LYS A 427 -10.83 -18.00 4.23
CA LYS A 427 -10.73 -19.19 3.39
C LYS A 427 -9.57 -19.01 2.44
N CYS A 428 -8.53 -19.81 2.63
CA CYS A 428 -7.30 -19.76 1.86
C CYS A 428 -7.12 -21.03 1.06
N GLN A 429 -6.82 -20.90 -0.24
CA GLN A 429 -6.38 -22.04 -1.04
C GLN A 429 -4.85 -22.08 -1.05
N ARG A 430 -4.29 -23.15 -0.49
CA ARG A 430 -2.85 -23.37 -0.49
C ARG A 430 -2.42 -24.19 -1.71
N THR A 431 -1.41 -23.72 -2.42
CA THR A 431 -0.78 -24.36 -3.57
C THR A 431 0.69 -24.62 -3.27
N GLU A 432 1.07 -25.90 -3.24
CA GLU A 432 2.47 -26.30 -3.13
C GLU A 432 3.18 -26.20 -4.48
N PRO A 433 4.52 -26.06 -4.51
CA PRO A 433 5.29 -26.07 -5.75
C PRO A 433 4.97 -27.32 -6.60
N PRO A 434 4.73 -27.18 -7.92
CA PRO A 434 4.47 -28.32 -8.80
C PRO A 434 5.62 -29.33 -8.77
N ALA A 435 5.29 -30.63 -8.69
CA ALA A 435 6.27 -31.71 -8.73
C ALA A 435 6.93 -31.89 -10.11
N GLU A 436 6.23 -31.48 -11.17
CA GLU A 436 6.70 -31.55 -12.55
C GLU A 436 7.85 -30.56 -12.79
N ARG A 437 9.01 -31.08 -13.18
CA ARG A 437 10.23 -30.27 -13.40
C ARG A 437 10.07 -29.16 -14.44
N VAL A 438 9.17 -29.37 -15.42
CA VAL A 438 8.97 -28.47 -16.56
C VAL A 438 8.61 -27.04 -16.14
N TRP A 439 7.88 -26.86 -15.04
CA TRP A 439 7.54 -25.53 -14.50
C TRP A 439 8.78 -24.79 -14.00
N GLY A 440 9.64 -25.48 -13.23
CA GLY A 440 10.90 -24.93 -12.76
C GLY A 440 11.89 -24.69 -13.92
N ASP A 441 11.90 -25.56 -14.93
CA ASP A 441 12.71 -25.39 -16.14
C ASP A 441 12.30 -24.15 -16.94
N TYR A 442 10.98 -23.89 -17.07
CA TYR A 442 10.46 -22.67 -17.69
C TYR A 442 10.91 -21.42 -16.93
N ALA A 443 10.74 -21.39 -15.61
CA ALA A 443 11.15 -20.26 -14.79
C ALA A 443 12.66 -19.98 -14.88
N ARG A 444 13.49 -21.02 -14.91
CA ARG A 444 14.95 -20.89 -15.11
C ARG A 444 15.29 -20.35 -16.50
N ALA A 445 14.65 -20.86 -17.55
CA ALA A 445 14.87 -20.40 -18.91
C ALA A 445 14.50 -18.92 -19.08
N TRP A 446 13.37 -18.50 -18.50
CA TRP A 446 12.98 -17.08 -18.48
C TRP A 446 14.03 -16.21 -17.77
N ARG A 447 14.48 -16.59 -16.57
CA ARG A 447 15.53 -15.84 -15.83
C ARG A 447 16.82 -15.71 -16.65
N GLN A 448 17.25 -16.78 -17.32
CA GLN A 448 18.43 -16.75 -18.20
C GLN A 448 18.21 -15.81 -19.40
N ALA A 449 17.03 -15.85 -20.01
CA ALA A 449 16.69 -15.00 -21.15
C ALA A 449 16.60 -13.51 -20.79
N VAL A 450 16.18 -13.18 -19.57
CA VAL A 450 16.19 -11.79 -19.05
C VAL A 450 17.60 -11.32 -18.69
N ALA A 451 18.49 -12.24 -18.27
CA ALA A 451 19.87 -11.91 -17.92
C ALA A 451 20.80 -11.75 -19.13
N ALA A 452 20.50 -12.43 -20.24
CA ALA A 452 21.13 -12.21 -21.54
C ALA A 452 20.80 -10.83 -22.11
#